data_AF-A0A2N7ICX1-F1
#
_entry.id   AF-A0A2N7ICX1-F1
#
_cell.length_a   1.000
_cell.length_b   1.000
_cell.length_c   1.000
_cell.angle_alpha   90.00
_cell.angle_beta   90.00
_cell.angle_gamma   90.00
#
_symmetry.space_group_name_H-M   'P 1'
#
loop_
_entity.id
_entity.type
_entity.pdbx_description
1 polymer ?
#
loop_
_entity_poly.entity_id
_entity_poly.type
_entity_poly.pdbx_seq_one_letter_code
_entity_poly.pdbx_strand_id
1 'polypeptide(L)' 'MPYTYKLICEQFYFIGYEQLFLSRKFRRVIAKTEMHRAWLAGNQGNIGVAEGVLYREWFTDRKHHTNATFKQLWRCISR' A
#
# COMPACT_ATOMS: atom_id res chain seq x y z
N MET A 1 1.93 -20.01 -10.08
CA MET A 1 1.89 -18.55 -10.34
C MET A 1 1.42 -17.67 -9.15
N PRO A 2 1.58 -18.02 -7.85
CA PRO A 2 1.12 -17.14 -6.76
C PRO A 2 2.06 -15.93 -6.49
N TYR A 3 3.34 -16.05 -6.86
CA TYR A 3 4.35 -15.01 -6.60
C TYR A 3 4.15 -13.73 -7.41
N THR A 4 3.80 -13.84 -8.69
CA THR A 4 3.63 -12.68 -9.57
C THR A 4 2.42 -11.84 -9.15
N TYR A 5 1.31 -12.46 -8.80
CA TYR A 5 0.12 -11.74 -8.33
C TYR A 5 0.37 -11.01 -7.01
N LYS A 6 1.13 -11.62 -6.09
CA LYS A 6 1.56 -10.99 -4.83
C LYS A 6 2.45 -9.76 -5.08
N LEU A 7 3.41 -9.87 -6.00
CA LEU A 7 4.28 -8.75 -6.39
C LEU A 7 3.48 -7.59 -7.01
N ILE A 8 2.46 -7.88 -7.82
CA ILE A 8 1.61 -6.83 -8.39
C ILE A 8 0.82 -6.12 -7.28
N CYS A 9 0.21 -6.86 -6.35
CA CYS A 9 -0.52 -6.24 -5.25
C CYS A 9 0.40 -5.37 -4.36
N GLU A 10 1.63 -5.82 -4.14
CA GLU A 10 2.66 -5.06 -3.45
C GLU A 10 2.99 -3.74 -4.19
N GLN A 11 3.13 -3.76 -5.52
CA GLN A 11 3.29 -2.52 -6.29
C GLN A 11 2.12 -1.56 -6.14
N PHE A 12 0.88 -2.08 -6.19
CA PHE A 12 -0.32 -1.25 -5.98
C PHE A 12 -0.37 -0.63 -4.59
N TYR A 13 0.08 -1.36 -3.57
CA TYR A 13 0.27 -0.81 -2.25
C TYR A 13 1.21 0.40 -2.29
N PHE A 14 2.40 0.25 -2.88
CA PHE A 14 3.37 1.33 -2.98
C PHE A 14 2.84 2.55 -3.73
N ILE A 15 2.11 2.34 -4.82
CA ILE A 15 1.46 3.44 -5.56
C ILE A 15 0.50 4.22 -4.64
N GLY A 16 -0.31 3.52 -3.84
CA GLY A 16 -1.17 4.17 -2.84
C GLY A 16 -0.35 4.87 -1.75
N TYR A 17 0.72 4.22 -1.30
CA TYR A 17 1.65 4.73 -0.30
C TYR A 17 2.47 5.94 -0.75
N GLU A 18 2.64 6.17 -2.05
CA GLU A 18 3.24 7.39 -2.58
C GLU A 18 2.21 8.50 -2.84
N GLN A 19 0.92 8.27 -2.52
CA GLN A 19 -0.21 9.15 -2.90
C GLN A 19 -0.33 9.37 -4.41
N LEU A 20 0.12 8.40 -5.21
CA LEU A 20 -0.06 8.46 -6.65
C LEU A 20 -1.52 8.15 -6.98
N PHE A 21 -2.18 9.16 -7.55
CA PHE A 21 -3.58 9.06 -7.92
C PHE A 21 -3.76 8.21 -9.18
N LEU A 22 -4.41 7.07 -9.01
CA LEU A 22 -4.92 6.28 -10.13
C LEU A 22 -6.10 7.00 -10.79
N SER A 23 -6.12 7.01 -12.12
CA SER A 23 -7.23 7.58 -12.88
C SER A 23 -8.56 6.95 -12.48
N ARG A 24 -9.67 7.71 -12.55
CA ARG A 24 -11.00 7.19 -12.18
C ARG A 24 -11.38 5.96 -12.99
N LYS A 25 -11.05 5.93 -14.29
CA LYS A 25 -11.32 4.78 -15.17
C LYS A 25 -10.56 3.55 -14.67
N PHE A 26 -9.29 3.69 -14.35
CA PHE A 26 -8.47 2.58 -13.87
C PHE A 26 -8.95 2.06 -12.52
N ARG A 27 -9.26 2.94 -11.56
CA ARG A 27 -9.84 2.55 -10.26
C ARG A 27 -11.14 1.76 -10.40
N ARG A 28 -11.98 2.07 -11.39
CA ARG A 28 -13.19 1.29 -11.69
C ARG A 28 -12.88 -0.11 -12.22
N VAL A 29 -11.86 -0.25 -13.06
CA VAL A 29 -11.44 -1.55 -13.63
C VAL A 29 -10.94 -2.49 -12.54
N ILE A 30 -10.11 -1.99 -11.64
CA ILE A 30 -9.53 -2.79 -10.55
C ILE A 30 -10.45 -2.87 -9.33
N ALA A 31 -11.62 -2.21 -9.33
CA ALA A 31 -12.47 -2.11 -8.16
C ALA A 31 -12.81 -3.50 -7.57
N LYS A 32 -12.81 -3.58 -6.23
CA LYS A 32 -13.04 -4.81 -5.45
C LYS A 32 -12.01 -5.94 -5.63
N THR A 33 -10.96 -5.77 -6.44
CA THR A 33 -9.84 -6.73 -6.53
C THR A 33 -8.81 -6.52 -5.42
N GLU A 34 -7.91 -7.50 -5.23
CA GLU A 34 -6.79 -7.37 -4.28
C GLU A 34 -5.86 -6.19 -4.61
N MET A 35 -5.68 -5.86 -5.89
CA MET A 35 -4.89 -4.68 -6.31
C MET A 35 -5.52 -3.38 -5.80
N HIS A 36 -6.84 -3.26 -5.88
CA HIS A 36 -7.56 -2.10 -5.36
C HIS A 36 -7.53 -2.03 -3.84
N ARG A 37 -7.65 -3.18 -3.16
CA ARG A 37 -7.52 -3.26 -1.70
C ARG A 37 -6.11 -2.85 -1.25
N ALA A 38 -5.07 -3.35 -1.94
CA ALA A 38 -3.69 -2.99 -1.67
C ALA A 38 -3.42 -1.50 -1.88
N TRP A 39 -3.90 -0.93 -2.99
CA TRP A 39 -3.79 0.51 -3.25
C TRP A 39 -4.49 1.35 -2.17
N LEU A 40 -5.71 0.97 -1.75
CA LEU A 40 -6.40 1.64 -0.65
C LEU A 40 -5.66 1.53 0.67
N ALA A 41 -5.13 0.34 0.98
CA ALA A 41 -4.34 0.10 2.19
C ALA A 41 -3.07 0.97 2.22
N GLY A 42 -2.34 1.04 1.11
CA GLY A 42 -1.17 1.93 0.99
C GLY A 42 -1.55 3.41 1.06
N ASN A 43 -2.67 3.80 0.44
CA ASN A 43 -3.20 5.17 0.51
C ASN A 43 -3.54 5.59 1.95
N GLN A 44 -4.07 4.66 2.75
CA GLN A 44 -4.40 4.83 4.16
C GLN A 44 -3.20 4.62 5.10
N GLY A 45 -2.10 4.05 4.63
CA GLY A 45 -0.96 3.72 5.47
C GLY A 45 -1.12 2.46 6.32
N ASN A 46 -2.05 1.57 5.98
CA ASN A 46 -2.27 0.33 6.71
C ASN A 46 -1.15 -0.66 6.39
N ILE A 47 -0.31 -1.04 7.34
CA ILE A 47 0.81 -1.97 7.12
C ILE A 47 0.49 -3.40 7.63
N GLY A 48 -0.78 -3.72 7.87
CA GLY A 48 -1.19 -5.07 8.33
C GLY A 48 -1.34 -5.23 9.84
N VAL A 49 -1.43 -4.13 10.60
CA VAL A 49 -1.85 -4.17 12.00
C VAL A 49 -3.39 -4.12 12.04
N ALA A 50 -4.02 -4.90 12.93
CA ALA A 50 -5.48 -4.95 13.11
C ALA A 50 -6.08 -3.56 13.46
N GLU A 51 -5.25 -2.67 13.97
CA GLU A 51 -5.54 -1.27 14.15
C GLU A 51 -4.89 -0.52 12.99
N GLY A 52 -5.72 -0.07 12.04
CA GLY A 52 -5.24 0.79 10.95
C GLY A 52 -4.43 1.94 11.54
N VAL A 53 -3.36 2.35 10.87
CA VAL A 53 -2.45 3.38 11.37
C VAL A 53 -3.21 4.71 11.38
N LEU A 54 -3.97 4.96 12.45
CA LEU A 54 -4.71 6.19 12.73
C LEU A 54 -3.78 7.32 13.19
N TYR A 55 -2.46 7.18 12.97
CA TYR A 55 -1.48 8.15 13.40
C TYR A 55 -1.27 9.19 12.31
N ARG A 56 -1.69 10.42 12.59
CA ARG A 56 -1.36 11.64 11.82
C ARG A 56 0.15 11.76 11.52
N GLU A 57 0.98 11.24 12.41
CA GLU A 57 2.43 11.12 12.26
C GLU A 57 2.79 10.31 11.01
N TRP A 58 2.12 9.19 10.75
CA TRP A 58 2.34 8.39 9.55
C TRP A 58 2.12 9.19 8.25
N PHE A 59 1.05 9.98 8.18
CA PHE A 59 0.79 10.85 7.03
C PHE A 59 1.83 11.96 6.88
N THR A 60 2.40 12.41 8.00
CA THR A 60 3.41 13.47 8.05
C THR A 60 4.79 12.94 7.64
N ASP A 61 5.14 11.76 8.15
CA ASP A 61 6.45 11.14 8.02
C ASP A 61 6.60 10.28 6.76
N ARG A 62 5.49 9.93 6.07
CA ARG A 62 5.55 9.18 4.80
C ARG A 62 6.45 9.82 3.75
N LYS A 63 6.60 11.16 3.75
CA LYS A 63 7.48 11.90 2.83
C LYS A 63 8.96 11.64 3.09
N HIS A 64 9.30 11.22 4.30
CA HIS A 64 10.65 10.91 4.73
C HIS A 64 10.96 9.41 4.64
N HIS A 65 9.95 8.57 4.44
CA HIS A 65 10.14 7.14 4.23
C HIS A 65 10.63 6.85 2.82
N THR A 66 11.74 6.11 2.73
CA THR A 66 12.21 5.57 1.46
C THR A 66 11.53 4.24 1.14
N ASN A 67 11.54 3.85 -0.13
CA ASN A 67 11.08 2.52 -0.56
C ASN A 67 11.82 1.37 0.16
N ALA A 68 13.06 1.59 0.60
CA ALA A 68 13.80 0.61 1.40
C ALA A 68 13.25 0.48 2.82
N THR A 69 12.97 1.61 3.49
CA THR A 69 12.37 1.66 4.85
C THR A 69 11.06 0.90 4.89
N PHE A 70 10.20 1.13 3.90
CA PHE A 70 8.90 0.49 3.84
C PHE A 70 9.00 -1.03 3.55
N LYS A 71 9.85 -1.45 2.59
CA LYS A 71 10.08 -2.88 2.33
C LYS A 71 10.57 -3.62 3.58
N GLN A 72 11.36 -2.95 4.41
CA GLN A 72 11.86 -3.52 5.65
C GLN A 72 10.74 -3.67 6.69
N LEU A 73 9.91 -2.64 6.89
CA LEU A 73 8.72 -2.70 7.75
C LEU A 73 7.73 -3.79 7.30
N TRP A 74 7.44 -3.86 5.99
CA TRP A 74 6.55 -4.86 5.42
C TRP A 74 7.05 -6.30 5.66
N ARG A 75 8.36 -6.54 5.51
CA ARG A 75 8.99 -7.84 5.80
C ARG A 75 8.92 -8.20 7.29
N CYS A 76 8.99 -7.23 8.19
CA CYS A 76 8.85 -7.47 9.62
C CYS A 76 7.42 -7.87 10.00
N ILE A 77 6.39 -7.31 9.33
CA ILE A 77 4.98 -7.59 9.65
C ILE A 77 4.47 -8.83 8.92
N SER A 78 5.03 -9.15 7.76
CA SER A 78 4.66 -10.34 6.97
C SER A 78 5.36 -11.64 7.43
N ARG A 79 6.10 -11.59 8.53
CA ARG A 79 6.79 -12.73 9.15
C ARG A 79 5.88 -13.41 10.16
#